data_AF-A0A963TMN8-F1
#
_entry.id   AF-A0A963TMN8-F1
#
_cell.length_a   1.000
_cell.length_b   1.000
_cell.length_c   1.000
_cell.angle_alpha   90.00
_cell.angle_beta   90.00
_cell.angle_gamma   90.00
#
_symmetry.space_group_name_H-M   'P 1'
#
loop_
_entity.id
_entity.type
_entity.pdbx_description
1 polymer ?
#
loop_
_entity_poly.entity_id
_entity_poly.type
_entity_poly.pdbx_seq_one_letter_code
_entity_poly.pdbx_strand_id
1 'polypeptide(L)'
;MAKAPKAAAATGRVTQVIGAVVDVQFDDHLPAILNALETTNNGKRLVLEVAQHLGENTVRTIAMDATEGLVRGEAVTDTNGPITVPVGNATLGRILNVIGEPVDEKG
;
A
#
# COMPACT_ATOMS: atom_id res chain seq x y z
N MET A 1 -11.39 7.57 -17.02
CA MET A 1 -11.49 8.47 -15.85
C MET A 1 -10.12 9.07 -15.62
N ALA A 2 -10.03 10.40 -15.55
CA ALA A 2 -8.74 11.09 -15.40
C ALA A 2 -8.12 10.77 -14.03
N LYS A 3 -6.84 10.39 -14.03
CA LYS A 3 -6.05 10.19 -12.81
C LYS A 3 -5.99 11.55 -12.09
N ALA A 4 -6.51 11.63 -10.87
CA ALA A 4 -6.45 12.84 -10.05
C ALA A 4 -4.99 13.30 -9.90
N PRO A 5 -4.72 14.61 -9.79
CA PRO A 5 -3.37 15.12 -9.64
C PRO A 5 -2.74 14.50 -8.38
N LYS A 6 -1.58 13.85 -8.55
CA LYS A 6 -0.82 13.23 -7.45
C LYS A 6 -0.37 14.36 -6.52
N ALA A 7 -1.08 14.57 -5.41
CA ALA A 7 -0.60 15.39 -4.30
C ALA A 7 0.79 14.88 -3.90
N ALA A 8 1.67 15.77 -3.44
CA ALA A 8 3.00 15.39 -2.97
C ALA A 8 2.84 14.26 -1.95
N ALA A 9 3.26 13.06 -2.33
CA ALA A 9 2.91 11.86 -1.60
C ALA A 9 3.61 11.90 -0.24
N ALA A 10 2.84 11.83 0.84
CA ALA A 10 3.39 11.76 2.17
C ALA A 10 4.32 10.55 2.25
N THR A 11 5.56 10.77 2.67
CA THR A 11 6.55 9.71 2.87
C THR A 11 6.65 9.38 4.34
N GLY A 12 6.42 8.12 4.67
CA GLY A 12 6.65 7.54 5.98
C GLY A 12 7.77 6.52 5.96
N ARG A 13 8.04 5.90 7.11
CA ARG A 13 9.04 4.86 7.28
C ARG A 13 8.48 3.69 8.09
N VAL A 14 8.87 2.47 7.72
CA VAL A 14 8.54 1.26 8.49
C VAL A 14 9.20 1.33 9.87
N THR A 15 8.42 1.27 10.94
CA THR A 15 8.92 1.21 12.32
C THR A 15 8.90 -0.20 12.89
N GLN A 16 7.93 -1.02 12.45
CA GLN A 16 7.75 -2.38 12.96
C GLN A 16 7.13 -3.31 11.90
N VAL A 17 7.53 -4.59 11.93
CA VAL A 17 6.97 -5.66 11.10
C VAL A 17 6.67 -6.85 12.01
N ILE A 18 5.40 -7.24 12.10
CA ILE A 18 4.92 -8.42 12.86
C ILE A 18 4.02 -9.24 11.94
N GLY A 19 4.60 -10.22 11.25
CA GLY A 19 3.89 -10.99 10.24
C GLY A 19 3.30 -10.06 9.16
N ALA A 20 2.00 -10.16 8.90
CA ALA A 20 1.29 -9.31 7.95
C ALA A 20 1.00 -7.89 8.46
N VAL A 21 1.29 -7.58 9.73
CA VAL A 21 1.03 -6.27 10.34
C VAL A 21 2.31 -5.44 10.26
N VAL A 22 2.22 -4.25 9.65
CA VAL A 22 3.35 -3.34 9.49
C VAL A 22 2.97 -1.97 10.06
N ASP A 23 3.75 -1.48 11.01
CA ASP A 23 3.57 -0.13 11.55
C ASP A 23 4.47 0.84 10.77
N VAL A 24 3.89 1.98 10.36
CA VAL A 24 4.54 3.00 9.52
C VAL A 24 4.36 4.35 10.19
N GLN A 25 5.46 5.06 10.41
CA GLN A 25 5.46 6.41 10.96
C GLN A 25 5.61 7.44 9.86
N PHE A 26 4.83 8.52 9.94
CA PHE A 26 4.85 9.65 9.02
C PHE A 26 5.31 10.90 9.76
N ASP A 27 6.03 11.80 9.07
CA ASP A 27 6.55 13.01 9.70
C ASP A 27 5.49 14.12 9.76
N ASP A 28 4.77 14.34 8.65
CA ASP A 28 3.79 15.44 8.52
C ASP A 28 2.35 14.93 8.41
N HIS A 29 1.98 14.35 7.25
CA HIS A 29 0.61 13.96 6.96
C HIS A 29 0.36 12.52 7.34
N LEU A 30 -0.59 12.30 8.25
CA LEU A 30 -1.02 10.97 8.65
C LEU A 30 -2.08 10.44 7.66
N PRO A 31 -1.81 9.37 6.91
CA PRO A 31 -2.77 8.82 5.95
C PRO A 31 -4.06 8.35 6.62
N ALA A 32 -5.19 8.47 5.92
CA ALA A 32 -6.49 8.05 6.43
C ALA A 32 -6.57 6.52 6.60
N ILE A 33 -7.47 6.06 7.47
CA ILE A 33 -7.83 4.64 7.53
C ILE A 33 -8.41 4.21 6.19
N LEU A 34 -8.07 3.00 5.75
CA LEU A 34 -8.31 2.42 4.43
C LEU A 34 -7.45 2.98 3.30
N ASN A 35 -6.55 3.95 3.53
CA ASN A 35 -5.61 4.35 2.48
C ASN A 35 -4.64 3.21 2.15
N ALA A 36 -4.33 3.07 0.87
CA ALA A 36 -3.23 2.26 0.39
C ALA A 36 -1.92 3.04 0.51
N LEU A 37 -0.90 2.35 1.00
CA LEU A 37 0.47 2.80 1.00
C LEU A 37 1.30 1.86 0.11
N GLU A 38 2.36 2.39 -0.47
CA GLU A 38 3.29 1.64 -1.32
C GLU A 38 4.70 1.68 -0.77
N THR A 39 5.36 0.53 -0.78
CA THR A 39 6.78 0.39 -0.50
C THR A 39 7.42 -0.60 -1.47
N THR A 40 8.74 -0.70 -1.43
CA THR A 40 9.48 -1.72 -2.19
C THR A 40 9.99 -2.79 -1.23
N ASN A 41 9.69 -4.04 -1.51
CA ASN A 41 10.26 -5.19 -0.80
C ASN A 41 10.95 -6.10 -1.83
N ASN A 42 12.27 -6.31 -1.68
CA ASN A 42 13.07 -7.14 -2.59
C ASN A 42 12.89 -6.78 -4.08
N GLY A 43 12.80 -5.49 -4.40
CA GLY A 43 12.59 -4.99 -5.76
C GLY A 43 11.18 -5.17 -6.31
N LYS A 44 10.23 -5.65 -5.50
CA LYS A 44 8.80 -5.76 -5.85
C LYS A 44 7.98 -4.70 -5.12
N ARG A 45 6.91 -4.25 -5.76
CA ARG A 45 5.92 -3.35 -5.14
C ARG A 45 5.17 -4.14 -4.06
N LEU A 46 5.18 -3.62 -2.85
CA LEU A 46 4.37 -4.12 -1.74
C LEU A 46 3.35 -3.05 -1.36
N VAL A 47 2.08 -3.44 -1.34
CA VAL A 47 0.96 -2.58 -0.94
C VAL A 47 0.60 -2.89 0.51
N LEU A 48 0.43 -1.84 1.30
CA LEU A 48 -0.03 -1.90 2.68
C LEU A 48 -1.36 -1.11 2.78
N GLU A 49 -2.34 -1.60 3.53
CA GLU A 49 -3.58 -0.85 3.79
C GLU A 49 -3.61 -0.36 5.23
N VAL A 50 -3.90 0.93 5.44
CA VAL A 50 -4.02 1.50 6.78
C VAL A 50 -5.25 0.94 7.49
N ALA A 51 -5.04 0.24 8.60
CA ALA A 51 -6.12 -0.34 9.40
C ALA A 51 -6.49 0.52 10.62
N GLN A 52 -5.52 1.23 11.21
CA GLN A 52 -5.76 2.06 12.39
C GLN A 52 -4.66 3.11 12.58
N HIS A 53 -4.98 4.15 13.35
CA HIS A 53 -4.01 5.14 13.84
C HIS A 53 -3.57 4.76 15.26
N LEU A 54 -2.26 4.69 15.50
CA LEU A 54 -1.70 4.31 16.80
C LEU A 54 -1.35 5.52 17.69
N GLY A 55 -1.33 6.73 17.13
CA GLY A 55 -0.74 7.92 17.76
C GLY A 55 0.72 8.13 17.33
N GLU A 56 1.36 9.21 17.80
CA GLU A 56 2.76 9.56 17.47
C GLU A 56 3.06 9.54 15.96
N ASN A 57 2.11 10.04 15.17
CA ASN A 57 2.10 10.01 13.71
C ASN A 57 2.35 8.61 13.10
N THR A 58 1.96 7.55 13.81
CA THR A 58 2.12 6.17 13.38
C THR A 58 0.77 5.57 13.00
N VAL A 59 0.75 4.89 11.85
CA VAL A 59 -0.36 4.07 11.40
C VAL A 59 0.03 2.61 11.47
N ARG A 60 -0.94 1.75 11.78
CA ARG A 60 -0.81 0.31 11.63
C ARG A 60 -1.50 -0.12 10.35
N THR A 61 -0.77 -0.92 9.59
CA THR A 61 -1.18 -1.35 8.26
C THR A 61 -1.21 -2.87 8.17
N ILE A 62 -1.97 -3.36 7.20
CA ILE A 62 -2.02 -4.78 6.82
C ILE A 62 -1.37 -4.90 5.44
N ALA A 63 -0.37 -5.76 5.32
CA ALA A 63 0.30 -6.03 4.07
C ALA A 63 -0.57 -6.92 3.15
N MET A 64 -0.66 -6.54 1.87
CA MET A 64 -1.43 -7.29 0.86
C MET A 64 -0.64 -8.45 0.24
N ASP A 65 0.65 -8.55 0.57
CA ASP A 65 1.55 -9.63 0.15
C ASP A 65 2.59 -9.89 1.27
N ALA A 66 3.49 -10.85 1.05
CA ALA A 66 4.50 -11.24 2.02
C ALA A 66 5.42 -10.08 2.45
N THR A 67 5.64 -9.98 3.76
CA THR A 67 6.52 -9.00 4.40
C THR A 67 7.92 -9.56 4.68
N GLU A 68 8.22 -10.77 4.21
CA GLU A 68 9.56 -11.35 4.32
C GLU A 68 10.59 -10.48 3.61
N GLY A 69 11.66 -10.13 4.33
CA GLY A 69 12.69 -9.22 3.83
C GLY A 69 12.37 -7.73 3.98
N LEU A 70 11.17 -7.34 4.41
CA LEU A 70 10.86 -5.95 4.70
C LEU A 70 11.63 -5.50 5.95
N VAL A 71 12.34 -4.38 5.83
CA VAL A 71 13.21 -3.86 6.90
C VAL A 71 12.66 -2.57 7.49
N ARG A 72 13.02 -2.30 8.75
CA ARG A 72 12.72 -1.01 9.39
C ARG A 72 13.49 0.11 8.70
N GLY A 73 12.89 1.30 8.65
CA GLY A 73 13.43 2.47 7.97
C GLY A 73 13.11 2.54 6.48
N GLU A 74 12.60 1.45 5.89
CA GLU A 74 12.18 1.41 4.49
C GLU A 74 11.13 2.49 4.21
N ALA A 75 11.28 3.15 3.05
CA ALA A 75 10.42 4.26 2.68
C ALA A 75 9.03 3.75 2.27
N VAL A 76 8.00 4.42 2.76
CA VAL A 76 6.59 4.12 2.47
C VAL A 76 5.93 5.38 1.93
N THR A 77 5.16 5.25 0.86
CA THR A 77 4.52 6.37 0.17
C THR A 77 3.01 6.24 0.25
N ASP A 78 2.31 7.27 0.71
CA ASP A 78 0.83 7.30 0.67
C ASP A 78 0.32 7.51 -0.76
N THR A 79 -0.66 6.71 -1.17
CA THR A 79 -1.34 6.86 -2.46
C THR A 79 -2.45 7.92 -2.44
N ASN A 80 -2.79 8.44 -1.25
CA ASN A 80 -3.87 9.41 -0.97
C ASN A 80 -5.29 8.85 -1.16
N GLY A 81 -5.45 7.53 -1.19
CA GLY A 81 -6.76 6.90 -1.31
C GLY A 81 -6.68 5.40 -1.07
N PRO A 82 -7.82 4.70 -1.11
CA PRO A 82 -7.85 3.26 -0.90
C PRO A 82 -7.20 2.49 -2.04
N ILE A 83 -7.02 1.18 -1.83
CA ILE A 83 -6.64 0.26 -2.90
C ILE A 83 -7.66 0.38 -4.03
N THR A 84 -7.18 0.65 -5.25
CA THR A 84 -8.02 0.78 -6.44
C THR A 84 -7.71 -0.34 -7.41
N VAL A 85 -8.76 -0.97 -7.93
CA VAL A 85 -8.66 -2.10 -8.85
C VAL A 85 -9.33 -1.77 -10.18
N PRO A 86 -8.87 -2.34 -11.31
CA PRO A 86 -9.55 -2.15 -12.59
C PRO A 86 -10.93 -2.83 -12.56
N VAL A 87 -11.90 -2.20 -13.21
CA VAL A 87 -13.28 -2.69 -13.32
C VAL A 87 -13.82 -2.50 -14.74
N GLY A 88 -14.95 -3.15 -15.05
CA GLY A 88 -15.65 -3.06 -16.32
C GLY A 88 -15.36 -4.23 -17.25
N ASN A 89 -15.90 -4.20 -18.48
CA ASN A 89 -15.86 -5.35 -19.39
C ASN A 89 -14.44 -5.82 -19.74
N ALA A 90 -13.44 -4.93 -19.65
CA ALA A 90 -12.03 -5.27 -19.89
C ALA A 90 -11.46 -6.27 -18.89
N THR A 91 -12.07 -6.44 -17.71
CA THR A 91 -11.62 -7.42 -16.71
C THR A 91 -12.26 -8.80 -16.87
N LEU A 92 -13.26 -8.95 -17.76
CA LEU A 92 -13.93 -10.23 -17.98
C LEU A 92 -12.96 -11.25 -18.56
N GLY A 93 -12.90 -12.43 -17.93
CA GLY A 93 -11.97 -13.50 -18.32
C GLY A 93 -10.53 -13.31 -17.86
N ARG A 94 -10.22 -12.23 -17.12
CA ARG A 94 -8.93 -12.01 -16.47
C ARG A 94 -8.94 -12.59 -15.06
N ILE A 95 -7.77 -13.02 -14.56
CA ILE A 95 -7.57 -13.36 -13.15
C ILE A 95 -6.76 -12.24 -12.51
N LEU A 96 -7.34 -11.57 -11.51
CA LEU A 96 -6.72 -10.45 -10.80
C LEU A 96 -6.46 -10.82 -9.34
N ASN A 97 -5.37 -10.32 -8.78
CA ASN A 97 -5.10 -10.41 -7.35
C ASN A 97 -5.85 -9.34 -6.55
N VAL A 98 -5.67 -9.32 -5.22
CA VAL A 98 -6.37 -8.43 -4.29
C VAL A 98 -6.12 -6.93 -4.56
N ILE A 99 -4.98 -6.58 -5.15
CA ILE A 99 -4.63 -5.20 -5.51
C ILE A 99 -4.94 -4.88 -6.98
N GLY A 100 -5.62 -5.78 -7.69
CA GLY A 100 -6.08 -5.56 -9.07
C GLY A 100 -5.02 -5.81 -10.14
N GLU A 101 -3.88 -6.40 -9.80
CA GLU A 101 -2.85 -6.79 -10.77
C GLU A 101 -3.21 -8.13 -11.43
N PRO A 102 -3.00 -8.29 -12.75
CA PRO A 102 -3.27 -9.54 -13.44
C PRO A 102 -2.23 -10.60 -13.07
N VAL A 103 -2.73 -11.81 -12.76
CA VAL A 103 -1.91 -12.99 -12.43
C VAL A 103 -2.13 -14.15 -13.40
N ASP A 104 -2.75 -13.86 -14.55
CA ASP A 104 -3.06 -14.83 -15.61
C ASP A 104 -2.01 -14.92 -16.72
N GLU A 105 -0.88 -14.20 -16.60
CA GLU A 105 0.22 -14.12 -17.58
C GLU A 105 -0.21 -13.67 -18.99
N LYS A 106 -1.35 -12.98 -19.11
CA LYS A 106 -1.94 -12.58 -20.41
C LYS A 106 -1.74 -11.12 -20.78
N GLY A 107 -0.83 -10.41 -20.12
CA GLY A 107 -0.66 -8.94 -20.23
C GLY A 107 -1.75 -8.24 -19.45
#